data_AF-A0A514XHG5-F1
#
_entry.id   AF-A0A514XHG5-F1
#
_cell.length_a   1.000
_cell.length_b   1.000
_cell.length_c   1.000
_cell.angle_alpha   90.00
_cell.angle_beta   90.00
_cell.angle_gamma   90.00
#
_symmetry.space_group_name_H-M   'P 1'
#
loop_
_entity.id
_entity.type
_entity.pdbx_description
1 polymer ?
#
loop_
_entity_poly.entity_id
_entity_poly.type
_entity_poly.pdbx_seq_one_letter_code
_entity_poly.pdbx_strand_id
1 'polypeptide(L)'
;MKLHFCGLLMGAFIPLFSMTANAALGDQLVTTSSTATARKATSSGSSYSVSEATTDDGVKVRQYADSQGRVFGISWKGATLPPLSELLGTYLPEYKKEVKARGRQFGRRSLKISTDNIVVEGSSRQTDQRGRAYIPANLPQGFDLKEINFNE
;
A
#
# COMPACT_ATOMS: atom_id res chain seq x y z
N MET A 1 -66.22 6.07 1.74
CA MET A 1 -65.58 5.90 0.43
C MET A 1 -64.10 5.59 0.68
N LYS A 2 -63.67 4.35 0.42
CA LYS A 2 -62.28 3.90 0.56
C LYS A 2 -61.46 4.50 -0.59
N LEU A 3 -60.32 5.11 -0.30
CA LEU A 3 -59.28 5.33 -1.31
C LEU A 3 -57.93 4.91 -0.71
N HIS A 4 -57.46 3.76 -1.17
CA HIS A 4 -56.09 3.29 -0.98
C HIS A 4 -55.19 4.08 -1.94
N PHE A 5 -54.04 4.57 -1.46
CA PHE A 5 -52.96 5.01 -2.35
C PHE A 5 -51.66 4.32 -1.98
N CYS A 6 -51.06 3.78 -3.05
CA CYS A 6 -49.90 2.93 -3.12
C CYS A 6 -48.64 3.68 -2.68
N GLY A 7 -48.06 3.26 -1.55
CA GLY A 7 -46.73 3.70 -1.11
C GLY A 7 -45.66 2.89 -1.85
N LEU A 8 -45.15 3.48 -2.93
CA LEU A 8 -44.03 2.97 -3.72
C LEU A 8 -42.78 2.92 -2.82
N LEU A 9 -42.37 1.72 -2.42
CA LEU A 9 -41.09 1.49 -1.73
C LEU A 9 -39.96 1.81 -2.71
N MET A 10 -39.36 3.00 -2.58
CA MET A 10 -38.05 3.28 -3.17
C MET A 10 -37.04 2.34 -2.50
N GLY A 11 -36.73 1.23 -3.15
CA GLY A 11 -35.58 0.40 -2.80
C GLY A 11 -34.32 1.24 -2.97
N ALA A 12 -33.67 1.56 -1.85
CA ALA A 12 -32.36 2.18 -1.85
C ALA A 12 -31.38 1.25 -2.58
N PHE A 13 -30.98 1.66 -3.79
CA PHE A 13 -29.90 1.03 -4.53
C PHE A 13 -28.61 1.41 -3.79
N ILE A 14 -28.18 0.58 -2.84
CA ILE A 14 -26.86 0.74 -2.22
C ILE A 14 -25.86 0.36 -3.30
N PRO A 15 -25.09 1.28 -3.88
CA PRO A 15 -24.04 0.87 -4.79
C PRO A 15 -23.00 0.14 -3.93
N LEU A 16 -22.83 -1.16 -4.20
CA LEU A 16 -21.68 -1.93 -3.74
C LEU A 16 -20.46 -1.37 -4.47
N PHE A 17 -19.98 -0.20 -4.06
CA PHE A 17 -18.64 0.25 -4.39
C PHE A 17 -17.68 -0.66 -3.64
N SER A 18 -17.18 -1.69 -4.31
CA SER A 18 -16.00 -2.43 -3.85
C SER A 18 -14.82 -1.45 -3.88
N MET A 19 -14.62 -0.72 -2.79
CA MET A 19 -13.39 0.03 -2.60
C MET A 19 -12.27 -1.00 -2.44
N THR A 20 -11.38 -1.07 -3.41
CA THR A 20 -10.13 -1.82 -3.32
C THR A 20 -9.24 -1.10 -2.30
N ALA A 21 -9.48 -1.34 -1.01
CA ALA A 21 -8.77 -0.66 0.06
C ALA A 21 -7.38 -1.28 0.25
N ASN A 22 -6.34 -0.49 0.00
CA ASN A 22 -4.99 -0.83 0.43
C ASN A 22 -4.93 -0.67 1.96
N ALA A 23 -4.39 -1.67 2.66
CA ALA A 23 -4.05 -1.53 4.07
C ALA A 23 -2.75 -0.74 4.21
N ALA A 24 -2.72 0.16 5.19
CA ALA A 24 -1.55 0.97 5.50
C ALA A 24 -0.41 0.11 6.07
N LEU A 25 0.80 0.65 6.03
CA LEU A 25 1.94 0.08 6.75
C LEU A 25 1.64 -0.06 8.24
N GLY A 26 1.87 -1.25 8.77
CA GLY A 26 1.58 -1.61 10.16
C GLY A 26 0.16 -2.09 10.42
N ASP A 27 -0.78 -1.89 9.49
CA ASP A 27 -2.17 -2.32 9.64
C ASP A 27 -2.38 -3.77 9.20
N GLN A 28 -3.54 -4.31 9.57
CA GLN A 28 -3.96 -5.63 9.16
C GLN A 28 -4.33 -5.64 7.68
N LEU A 29 -3.84 -6.64 6.95
CA LEU A 29 -4.19 -6.82 5.54
C LEU A 29 -5.69 -7.14 5.43
N VAL A 30 -6.43 -6.27 4.75
CA VAL A 30 -7.86 -6.44 4.49
C VAL A 30 -8.03 -7.21 3.18
N THR A 31 -8.23 -8.53 3.27
CA THR A 31 -8.42 -9.41 2.10
C THR A 31 -9.87 -9.34 1.62
N THR A 32 -10.29 -8.26 0.95
CA THR A 32 -11.68 -8.17 0.45
C THR A 32 -11.82 -8.43 -1.05
N SER A 33 -10.77 -8.28 -1.87
CA SER A 33 -10.82 -8.59 -3.33
C SER A 33 -9.43 -8.71 -3.99
N SER A 34 -8.37 -8.92 -3.22
CA SER A 34 -6.99 -8.95 -3.70
C SER A 34 -6.47 -10.40 -3.80
N THR A 35 -5.77 -10.71 -4.89
CA THR A 35 -5.14 -12.02 -5.13
C THR A 35 -3.95 -12.20 -4.19
N ALA A 36 -4.20 -12.56 -2.94
CA ALA A 36 -3.16 -12.81 -1.95
C ALA A 36 -2.45 -14.15 -2.26
N THR A 37 -1.14 -14.11 -2.45
CA THR A 37 -0.30 -15.29 -2.66
C THR A 37 0.62 -15.49 -1.46
N ALA A 38 0.61 -16.67 -0.86
CA ALA A 38 1.55 -17.03 0.20
C ALA A 38 2.95 -17.28 -0.39
N ARG A 39 3.99 -16.78 0.29
CA ARG A 39 5.40 -16.94 -0.06
C ARG A 39 6.22 -17.30 1.18
N LYS A 40 7.44 -17.80 0.96
CA LYS A 40 8.43 -18.03 2.02
C LYS A 40 9.60 -17.09 1.83
N ALA A 41 10.12 -16.55 2.92
CA ALA A 41 11.36 -15.79 2.93
C ALA A 41 12.53 -16.69 2.50
N THR A 42 13.31 -16.21 1.55
CA THR A 42 14.31 -16.96 0.78
C THR A 42 15.40 -17.61 1.64
N SER A 43 15.67 -17.09 2.85
CA SER A 43 16.75 -17.60 3.70
C SER A 43 16.35 -18.15 5.08
N SER A 44 15.11 -17.96 5.54
CA SER A 44 14.68 -18.38 6.89
C SER A 44 13.51 -19.37 6.92
N GLY A 45 12.78 -19.50 5.80
CA GLY A 45 11.54 -20.28 5.76
C GLY A 45 10.32 -19.61 6.41
N SER A 46 10.45 -18.41 7.00
CA SER A 46 9.30 -17.63 7.52
C SER A 46 8.32 -17.31 6.39
N SER A 47 7.04 -17.63 6.57
CA SER A 47 6.01 -17.31 5.58
C SER A 47 5.55 -15.87 5.67
N TYR A 48 5.23 -15.30 4.52
CA TYR A 48 4.57 -14.01 4.37
C TYR A 48 3.56 -14.10 3.23
N SER A 49 2.61 -13.18 3.17
CA SER A 49 1.67 -13.08 2.06
C SER A 49 1.92 -11.81 1.25
N VAL A 50 1.68 -11.90 -0.06
CA VAL A 50 1.71 -10.76 -0.98
C VAL A 50 0.33 -10.58 -1.57
N SER A 51 -0.30 -9.43 -1.35
CA SER A 51 -1.48 -9.01 -2.09
C SER A 51 -1.09 -7.94 -3.12
N GLU A 52 -1.78 -7.94 -4.25
CA GLU A 52 -1.70 -6.85 -5.24
C GLU A 52 -3.07 -6.22 -5.40
N ALA A 53 -3.10 -4.90 -5.47
CA ALA A 53 -4.27 -4.08 -5.78
C ALA A 53 -3.87 -3.02 -6.80
N THR A 54 -4.84 -2.50 -7.54
CA THR A 54 -4.64 -1.38 -8.46
C THR A 54 -5.55 -0.24 -8.02
N THR A 55 -4.98 0.95 -7.83
CA THR A 55 -5.77 2.15 -7.52
C THR A 55 -6.58 2.60 -8.73
N ASP A 56 -7.57 3.47 -8.52
CA ASP A 56 -8.39 4.04 -9.61
C ASP A 56 -7.53 4.76 -10.67
N ASP A 57 -6.41 5.33 -10.26
CA ASP A 57 -5.42 5.98 -11.14
C ASP A 57 -4.47 5.00 -11.85
N GLY A 58 -4.68 3.68 -11.72
CA GLY A 58 -3.89 2.65 -12.39
C GLY A 58 -2.54 2.35 -11.73
N VAL A 59 -2.32 2.77 -10.49
CA VAL A 59 -1.08 2.45 -9.74
C VAL A 59 -1.22 1.06 -9.13
N LYS A 60 -0.33 0.15 -9.52
CA LYS A 60 -0.23 -1.17 -8.90
C LYS A 60 0.46 -1.03 -7.55
N VAL A 61 -0.17 -1.55 -6.50
CA VAL A 61 0.33 -1.57 -5.14
C VAL A 61 0.41 -3.02 -4.68
N ARG A 62 1.60 -3.46 -4.26
CA ARG A 62 1.79 -4.74 -3.58
C ARG A 62 1.99 -4.52 -2.10
N GLN A 63 1.31 -5.29 -1.29
CA GLN A 63 1.44 -5.26 0.17
C GLN A 63 1.97 -6.61 0.64
N TYR A 64 2.92 -6.55 1.57
CA TYR A 64 3.64 -7.69 2.13
C TYR A 64 3.27 -7.79 3.59
N ALA A 65 2.60 -8.87 3.96
CA ALA A 65 2.11 -9.08 5.31
C ALA A 65 2.80 -10.27 5.99
N ASP A 66 3.11 -10.12 7.27
CA ASP A 66 3.72 -11.18 8.08
C ASP A 66 2.76 -12.36 8.26
N SER A 67 3.20 -13.41 8.95
CA SER A 67 2.36 -14.58 9.23
C SER A 67 1.12 -14.26 10.08
N GLN A 68 1.07 -13.08 10.73
CA GLN A 68 -0.07 -12.59 11.50
C GLN A 68 -0.99 -11.70 10.65
N GLY A 69 -0.65 -11.44 9.39
CA GLY A 69 -1.42 -10.61 8.48
C GLY A 69 -1.14 -9.11 8.62
N ARG A 70 -0.09 -8.70 9.34
CA ARG A 70 0.28 -7.28 9.47
C ARG A 70 1.20 -6.86 8.34
N VAL A 71 0.87 -5.76 7.68
CA VAL A 71 1.64 -5.23 6.55
C VAL A 71 2.96 -4.65 7.04
N PHE A 72 4.07 -5.31 6.71
CA PHE A 72 5.42 -4.83 7.04
C PHE A 72 6.09 -4.12 5.87
N GLY A 73 5.59 -4.31 4.64
CA GLY A 73 6.15 -3.74 3.43
C GLY A 73 5.09 -3.43 2.39
N ILE A 74 5.30 -2.38 1.61
CA ILE A 74 4.48 -1.98 0.47
C ILE A 74 5.40 -1.60 -0.68
N SER A 75 5.04 -1.96 -1.90
CA SER A 75 5.69 -1.49 -3.13
C SER A 75 4.66 -0.97 -4.12
N TRP A 76 5.06 -0.03 -4.97
CA TRP A 76 4.16 0.51 -5.99
C TRP A 76 4.85 0.74 -7.33
N LYS A 77 4.05 0.67 -8.40
CA LYS A 77 4.44 0.97 -9.78
C LYS A 77 3.26 1.58 -10.54
N GLY A 78 3.46 2.73 -11.19
CA GLY A 78 2.41 3.37 -11.98
C GLY A 78 2.88 4.62 -12.70
N ALA A 79 1.97 5.24 -13.47
CA ALA A 79 2.23 6.51 -14.13
C ALA A 79 2.28 7.70 -13.15
N THR A 80 1.59 7.56 -12.03
CA THR A 80 1.48 8.54 -10.95
C THR A 80 1.96 7.95 -9.63
N LEU A 81 2.13 8.79 -8.62
CA LEU A 81 2.38 8.32 -7.26
C LEU A 81 1.06 7.87 -6.62
N PRO A 82 1.06 6.79 -5.83
CA PRO A 82 -0.11 6.41 -5.06
C PRO A 82 -0.40 7.44 -3.95
N PRO A 83 -1.60 7.42 -3.36
CA PRO A 83 -1.90 8.21 -2.17
C PRO A 83 -1.04 7.76 -0.98
N LEU A 84 0.15 8.35 -0.82
CA LEU A 84 1.11 8.00 0.24
C LEU A 84 0.53 8.20 1.65
N SER A 85 -0.47 9.06 1.80
CA SER A 85 -1.19 9.21 3.07
C SER A 85 -1.89 7.93 3.50
N GLU A 86 -2.46 7.19 2.56
CA GLU A 86 -3.14 5.92 2.82
C GLU A 86 -2.11 4.81 3.05
N LEU A 87 -1.07 4.76 2.22
CA LEU A 87 -0.07 3.68 2.31
C LEU A 87 0.80 3.77 3.58
N LEU A 88 1.15 4.98 4.03
CA LEU A 88 2.04 5.16 5.18
C LEU A 88 1.29 5.23 6.51
N GLY A 89 -0.02 5.52 6.51
CA GLY A 89 -0.84 5.57 7.71
C GLY A 89 -0.21 6.41 8.84
N THR A 90 -0.02 5.77 9.99
CA THR A 90 0.54 6.38 11.22
C THR A 90 1.97 6.89 11.06
N TYR A 91 2.73 6.40 10.07
CA TYR A 91 4.10 6.83 9.78
C TYR A 91 4.19 8.05 8.86
N LEU A 92 3.07 8.55 8.33
CA LEU A 92 3.06 9.73 7.48
C LEU A 92 3.68 10.99 8.11
N PRO A 93 3.47 11.30 9.42
CA PRO A 93 4.04 12.49 10.04
C PRO A 93 5.58 12.49 10.09
N GLU A 94 6.20 11.36 10.45
CA GLU A 94 7.66 11.24 10.48
C GLU A 94 8.27 11.31 9.08
N TYR A 95 7.63 10.68 8.09
CA TYR A 95 8.02 10.81 6.69
C TYR A 95 8.00 12.27 6.22
N LYS A 96 6.90 13.00 6.49
CA LYS A 96 6.76 14.42 6.09
C LYS A 96 7.81 15.31 6.76
N LYS A 97 8.13 15.03 8.03
CA LYS A 97 9.19 15.75 8.77
C LYS A 97 10.53 15.60 8.08
N GLU A 98 10.95 14.38 7.73
CA GLU A 98 12.23 14.13 7.08
C GLU A 98 12.29 14.65 5.63
N VAL A 99 11.18 14.54 4.88
CA VAL A 99 11.09 15.14 3.54
C VAL A 99 11.27 16.67 3.61
N LYS A 100 10.66 17.32 4.62
CA LYS A 100 10.82 18.76 4.83
C LYS A 100 12.25 19.12 5.24
N ALA A 101 12.87 18.35 6.14
CA ALA A 101 14.24 18.57 6.60
C ALA A 101 15.26 18.42 5.47
N ARG A 102 15.05 17.46 4.56
CA ARG A 102 15.90 17.24 3.38
C ARG A 102 15.89 18.41 2.38
N GLY A 103 14.80 19.19 2.34
CA GLY A 103 14.64 20.31 1.41
C GLY A 103 14.46 19.91 -0.06
N ARG A 104 14.13 20.90 -0.91
CA ARG A 104 13.96 20.67 -2.36
C ARG A 104 15.32 20.42 -3.00
N GLN A 105 15.53 19.22 -3.55
CA GLN A 105 16.72 18.91 -4.34
C GLN A 105 16.35 18.93 -5.83
N PHE A 106 16.70 20.03 -6.49
CA PHE A 106 16.53 20.16 -7.93
C PHE A 106 17.29 19.04 -8.68
N GLY A 107 16.61 18.41 -9.65
CA GLY A 107 17.20 17.40 -10.54
C GLY A 107 17.30 15.97 -9.99
N ARG A 108 16.98 15.70 -8.71
CA ARG A 108 16.98 14.33 -8.19
C ARG A 108 15.71 13.58 -8.56
N ARG A 109 15.89 12.52 -9.33
CA ARG A 109 14.84 11.56 -9.75
C ARG A 109 14.63 10.42 -8.74
N SER A 110 15.27 10.48 -7.57
CA SER A 110 15.13 9.48 -6.52
C SER A 110 15.04 10.09 -5.13
N LEU A 111 14.16 9.48 -4.34
CA LEU A 111 13.90 9.77 -2.94
C LEU A 111 14.27 8.53 -2.11
N LYS A 112 14.95 8.78 -1.00
CA LYS A 112 15.17 7.81 0.06
C LYS A 112 15.05 8.59 1.36
N ILE A 113 14.14 8.15 2.20
CA ILE A 113 13.87 8.66 3.54
C ILE A 113 13.97 7.46 4.47
N SER A 114 14.77 7.61 5.52
CA SER A 114 14.93 6.59 6.55
C SER A 114 14.69 7.28 7.88
N THR A 115 13.75 6.76 8.66
CA THR A 115 13.53 7.11 10.06
C THR A 115 13.95 5.92 10.92
N ASP A 116 13.73 6.02 12.23
CA ASP A 116 13.90 4.88 13.15
C ASP A 116 12.86 3.76 12.90
N ASN A 117 11.70 4.10 12.32
CA ASN A 117 10.56 3.18 12.21
C ASN A 117 10.25 2.74 10.78
N ILE A 118 10.55 3.57 9.77
CA ILE A 118 10.27 3.26 8.37
C ILE A 118 11.43 3.61 7.45
N VAL A 119 11.48 2.91 6.34
CA VAL A 119 12.24 3.32 5.16
C VAL A 119 11.26 3.52 4.02
N VAL A 120 11.37 4.66 3.34
CA VAL A 120 10.61 4.99 2.12
C VAL A 120 11.58 5.33 1.01
N GLU A 121 11.50 4.58 -0.08
CA GLU A 121 12.33 4.75 -1.28
C GLU A 121 11.44 4.91 -2.50
N GLY A 122 11.81 5.81 -3.40
CA GLY A 122 11.06 6.04 -4.63
C GLY A 122 11.96 6.59 -5.72
N SER A 123 11.62 6.29 -6.96
CA SER A 123 12.27 6.85 -8.14
C SER A 123 11.24 7.20 -9.19
N SER A 124 11.49 8.29 -9.91
CA SER A 124 10.61 8.83 -10.94
C SER A 124 11.35 8.97 -12.27
N ARG A 125 10.80 8.37 -13.33
CA ARG A 125 11.22 8.62 -14.73
C ARG A 125 9.99 8.96 -15.55
N GLN A 126 9.78 10.23 -15.91
CA GLN A 126 8.63 10.72 -16.69
C GLN A 126 7.27 10.17 -16.18
N THR A 127 6.85 9.00 -16.69
CA THR A 127 5.59 8.30 -16.42
C THR A 127 5.80 6.91 -15.81
N ASP A 128 6.96 6.63 -15.22
CA ASP A 128 7.25 5.42 -14.47
C ASP A 128 7.67 5.82 -13.06
N GLN A 129 6.69 5.84 -12.17
CA GLN A 129 6.83 6.07 -10.75
C GLN A 129 6.92 4.71 -10.07
N ARG A 130 8.05 4.45 -9.41
CA ARG A 130 8.26 3.22 -8.64
C ARG A 130 8.71 3.56 -7.23
N GLY A 131 8.37 2.73 -6.28
CA GLY A 131 8.87 2.88 -4.93
C GLY A 131 8.44 1.77 -4.01
N ARG A 132 8.91 1.89 -2.76
CA ARG A 132 8.64 0.97 -1.68
C ARG A 132 8.69 1.70 -0.34
N ALA A 133 7.97 1.15 0.62
CA ALA A 133 8.04 1.53 2.01
C ALA A 133 7.98 0.27 2.89
N TYR A 134 8.76 0.22 3.97
CA TYR A 134 8.77 -0.92 4.89
C TYR A 134 9.17 -0.53 6.31
N ILE A 135 8.74 -1.34 7.28
CA ILE A 135 9.10 -1.23 8.70
C ILE A 135 10.30 -2.16 8.96
N PRO A 136 11.52 -1.65 9.20
CA PRO A 136 12.71 -2.48 9.38
C PRO A 136 12.57 -3.50 10.52
N ALA A 137 11.90 -3.11 11.61
CA ALA A 137 11.67 -3.95 12.78
C ALA A 137 10.71 -5.13 12.53
N ASN A 138 9.88 -5.07 11.48
CA ASN A 138 8.85 -6.07 11.18
C ASN A 138 9.21 -6.95 9.97
N LEU A 139 10.41 -6.81 9.42
CA LEU A 139 10.87 -7.71 8.36
C LEU A 139 10.93 -9.14 8.90
N PRO A 140 10.34 -10.13 8.21
CA PRO A 140 10.52 -11.53 8.58
C PRO A 140 12.01 -11.86 8.64
N GLN A 141 12.39 -12.77 9.54
CA GLN A 141 13.76 -13.25 9.61
C GLN A 141 14.21 -13.67 8.20
N GLY A 142 15.44 -13.36 7.79
CA GLY A 142 15.95 -13.80 6.48
C GLY A 142 15.19 -13.29 5.24
N PHE A 143 14.35 -12.27 5.39
CA PHE A 143 13.65 -11.64 4.29
C PHE A 143 14.65 -10.85 3.43
N ASP A 144 14.71 -11.14 2.12
CA ASP A 144 15.50 -10.35 1.18
C ASP A 144 14.73 -9.10 0.77
N LEU A 145 15.28 -7.92 1.05
CA LEU A 145 14.67 -6.64 0.67
C LEU A 145 14.42 -6.50 -0.84
N LYS A 146 15.08 -7.30 -1.69
CA LYS A 146 14.79 -7.36 -3.13
C LYS A 146 13.38 -7.88 -3.45
N GLU A 147 12.73 -8.58 -2.52
CA GLU A 147 11.35 -9.06 -2.66
C GLU A 147 10.32 -7.92 -2.65
N ILE A 148 10.60 -6.78 -1.98
CA ILE A 148 9.72 -5.59 -1.93
C ILE A 148 9.96 -4.68 -3.15
N ASN A 149 10.70 -5.12 -4.15
CA ASN A 149 10.81 -4.40 -5.40
C ASN A 149 9.76 -4.89 -6.39
N PHE A 150 9.30 -3.99 -7.26
CA PHE A 150 8.56 -4.39 -8.45
C PHE A 150 9.55 -4.98 -9.46
N ASN A 151 9.87 -6.26 -9.29
CA ASN A 151 10.70 -7.02 -10.22
C ASN A 151 9.87 -7.26 -11.51
N GLU A 152 10.47 -6.98 -12.66
CA GLU A 152 9.92 -7.32 -13.98
C GLU A 152 10.13 -8.81 -14.27
#